data_AF-A0A6M3XQ62-F1
#
_entry.id   AF-A0A6M3XQ62-F1
#
_cell.length_a   1.000
_cell.length_b   1.000
_cell.length_c   1.000
_cell.angle_alpha   90.00
_cell.angle_beta   90.00
_cell.angle_gamma   90.00
#
_symmetry.space_group_name_H-M   'P 1'
#
loop_
_entity.id
_entity.type
_entity.pdbx_description
1 polymer ?
#
loop_
_entity_poly.entity_id
_entity_poly.type
_entity_poly.pdbx_seq_one_letter_code
_entity_poly.pdbx_strand_id
1 'polypeptide(L)'
;MCLDTIDKETKNWRIGYKIFRRGRRKSNKDKVYSPLYKTRNGMEMGKWIKDSSEDKLKVTKSQSYDSGFHFYRYKEEAIEDCQGFCYNGDVVHKVKVRGLIATGTQNKCEVGVTKEMFILERISE
;
A
#
# COMPACT_ATOMS: atom_id res chain seq x y z
N MET A 1 -9.58 3.34 12.03
CA MET A 1 -9.48 2.03 11.36
C MET A 1 -9.41 0.98 12.45
N CYS A 2 -10.25 -0.04 12.37
CA CYS A 2 -10.17 -1.20 13.25
C CYS A 2 -9.55 -2.35 12.44
N LEU A 3 -8.40 -2.83 12.90
CA LEU A 3 -7.69 -3.97 12.31
C LEU A 3 -7.62 -5.07 13.35
N ASP A 4 -8.01 -6.26 12.96
CA ASP A 4 -7.83 -7.48 13.73
C ASP A 4 -6.52 -8.14 13.32
N THR A 5 -5.65 -8.34 14.31
CA THR A 5 -4.39 -9.07 14.10
C THR A 5 -4.68 -10.54 13.86
N ILE A 6 -3.93 -11.14 12.95
CA ILE A 6 -4.05 -12.57 12.65
C ILE A 6 -2.94 -13.30 13.41
N ASP A 7 -3.31 -14.31 14.20
CA ASP A 7 -2.38 -15.06 15.06
C ASP A 7 -1.28 -15.79 14.26
N LYS A 8 -1.58 -16.18 13.02
CA LYS A 8 -0.64 -16.86 12.13
C LYS A 8 -0.50 -16.14 10.80
N GLU A 9 0.72 -15.71 10.53
CA GLU A 9 1.08 -15.08 9.27
C GLU A 9 0.82 -16.01 8.08
N THR A 10 0.17 -15.48 7.04
CA THR A 10 -0.07 -16.25 5.81
C THR A 10 1.22 -16.40 5.01
N LYS A 11 1.59 -17.64 4.65
CA LYS A 11 2.79 -17.92 3.85
C LYS A 11 2.59 -17.77 2.34
N ASN A 12 1.34 -17.79 1.88
CA ASN A 12 1.02 -17.77 0.46
C ASN A 12 1.00 -16.34 -0.10
N TRP A 13 1.40 -16.21 -1.36
CA TRP A 13 1.22 -14.98 -2.11
C TRP A 13 -0.26 -14.75 -2.41
N ARG A 14 -0.70 -13.50 -2.29
CA ARG A 14 -2.05 -13.05 -2.65
C ARG A 14 -1.95 -11.84 -3.57
N ILE A 15 -2.99 -11.62 -4.37
CA ILE A 15 -3.15 -10.40 -5.14
C ILE A 15 -4.02 -9.44 -4.35
N GLY A 16 -3.70 -8.16 -4.45
CA GLY A 16 -4.51 -7.07 -3.92
C GLY A 16 -4.22 -5.78 -4.67
N TYR A 17 -4.71 -4.68 -4.13
CA TYR A 17 -4.65 -3.37 -4.75
C TYR A 17 -4.16 -2.35 -3.74
N LYS A 18 -3.28 -1.44 -4.15
CA LYS A 18 -2.76 -0.39 -3.26
C LYS A 18 -2.81 0.96 -3.93
N ILE A 19 -3.25 1.95 -3.16
CA ILE A 19 -3.21 3.35 -3.52
C ILE A 19 -1.81 3.88 -3.22
N PHE A 20 -1.17 4.49 -4.22
CA PHE A 20 0.12 5.14 -4.10
C PHE A 20 0.03 6.61 -4.46
N ARG A 21 0.87 7.44 -3.84
CA ARG A 21 0.98 8.85 -4.19
C ARG A 21 1.88 9.06 -5.38
N ARG A 22 1.40 9.69 -6.44
CA ARG A 22 2.23 10.03 -7.60
C ARG A 22 3.08 11.28 -7.34
N GLY A 23 4.29 11.28 -7.86
CA GLY A 23 5.15 12.45 -7.79
C GLY A 23 4.62 13.58 -8.65
N ARG A 24 4.39 14.75 -8.05
CA ARG A 24 3.94 15.96 -8.77
C ARG A 24 5.09 16.78 -9.37
N ARG A 25 6.32 16.59 -8.88
CA ARG A 25 7.51 17.30 -9.36
C ARG A 25 8.04 16.65 -10.64
N LYS A 26 8.60 17.43 -11.57
CA LYS A 26 9.19 16.95 -12.83
C LYS A 26 10.19 15.80 -12.61
N SER A 27 11.00 15.86 -11.55
CA SER A 27 11.99 14.82 -11.20
C SER A 27 11.41 13.48 -10.74
N ASN A 28 10.11 13.44 -10.39
CA ASN A 28 9.41 12.27 -9.84
C ASN A 28 8.07 12.01 -10.53
N LYS A 29 7.81 12.59 -11.70
CA LYS A 29 6.52 12.49 -12.41
C LYS A 29 6.14 11.04 -12.77
N ASP A 30 7.16 10.21 -12.98
CA ASP A 30 7.05 8.79 -13.34
C ASP A 30 7.37 7.88 -12.15
N LYS A 31 7.21 8.42 -10.93
CA LYS A 31 7.45 7.69 -9.69
C LYS A 31 6.22 7.76 -8.79
N VAL A 32 6.06 6.68 -8.04
CA VAL A 32 5.09 6.60 -6.95
C VAL A 32 5.83 6.56 -5.61
N TYR A 33 5.23 7.12 -4.58
CA TYR A 33 5.79 7.13 -3.24
C TYR A 33 5.25 5.94 -2.45
N SER A 34 6.15 5.09 -2.00
CA SER A 34 5.85 3.99 -1.09
C SER A 34 6.31 4.36 0.33
N PRO A 35 5.39 4.52 1.30
CA PRO A 35 5.77 4.65 2.71
C PRO A 35 6.43 3.35 3.18
N LEU A 36 7.55 3.43 3.89
CA LEU A 36 8.25 2.25 4.42
C LEU A 36 8.06 2.12 5.94
N TYR A 37 8.17 3.23 6.67
CA TYR A 37 7.94 3.29 8.12
C TYR A 37 7.71 4.74 8.58
N LYS A 38 7.14 4.93 9.77
CA LYS A 38 7.15 6.20 10.49
C LYS A 38 8.23 6.21 11.56
N THR A 39 8.90 7.33 11.70
CA THR A 39 9.82 7.58 12.81
C THR A 39 9.05 7.77 14.12
N ARG A 40 9.74 7.73 15.27
CA ARG A 40 9.12 7.92 16.60
C ARG A 40 8.36 9.25 16.75
N ASN A 41 8.74 10.28 15.99
CA ASN A 41 8.06 11.58 15.95
C ASN A 41 6.96 11.67 14.87
N GLY A 42 6.56 10.54 14.27
CA GLY A 42 5.45 10.49 13.32
C GLY A 42 5.79 10.92 11.89
N MET A 43 7.06 11.20 11.57
CA MET A 43 7.47 11.54 10.21
C MET A 43 7.50 10.28 9.35
N GLU A 44 6.77 10.32 8.23
CA GLU A 44 6.72 9.21 7.28
C GLU A 44 8.00 9.17 6.44
N MET A 45 8.72 8.05 6.54
CA MET A 45 9.90 7.76 5.73
C MET A 45 9.53 6.71 4.69
N GLY A 46 9.78 7.04 3.43
CA GLY A 46 9.44 6.19 2.29
C GLY A 46 10.42 6.36 1.15
N LYS A 47 10.13 5.72 0.03
CA LYS A 47 10.96 5.77 -1.17
C LYS A 47 10.11 6.08 -2.39
N TRP A 48 10.63 6.95 -3.24
CA TRP A 48 10.14 7.12 -4.60
C TRP A 48 10.62 5.96 -5.45
N ILE A 49 9.68 5.19 -5.98
CA ILE A 49 9.90 4.03 -6.83
C ILE A 49 9.33 4.30 -8.22
N LYS A 50 9.86 3.66 -9.25
CA LYS A 50 9.35 3.88 -10.61
C LYS A 50 7.93 3.32 -10.71
N ASP A 51 7.06 4.05 -11.39
CA ASP A 51 5.65 3.68 -11.62
C ASP A 51 5.51 2.34 -12.41
N SER A 52 6.61 1.86 -13.00
CA SER A 52 6.69 0.64 -13.80
C SER A 52 7.65 -0.43 -13.25
N SER A 53 8.12 -0.32 -12.00
CA SER A 53 9.06 -1.30 -11.44
C SER A 53 8.34 -2.41 -10.68
N GLU A 54 8.73 -3.67 -10.94
CA GLU A 54 8.43 -4.84 -10.09
C GLU A 54 9.21 -4.80 -8.75
N ASP A 55 9.24 -3.63 -8.12
CA ASP A 55 10.05 -3.39 -6.93
C ASP A 55 9.48 -4.16 -5.74
N LYS A 56 10.37 -4.89 -5.07
CA LYS A 56 10.06 -5.56 -3.81
C LYS A 56 10.13 -4.58 -2.64
N LEU A 57 9.00 -4.42 -1.95
CA LEU A 57 8.88 -3.69 -0.71
C LEU A 57 8.83 -4.68 0.46
N LYS A 58 9.64 -4.44 1.49
CA LYS A 58 9.65 -5.23 2.74
C LYS A 58 9.61 -4.31 3.95
N VAL A 59 8.82 -4.66 4.95
CA VAL A 59 8.90 -4.03 6.28
C VAL A 59 10.24 -4.40 6.90
N THR A 60 11.10 -3.42 7.17
CA THR A 60 12.44 -3.71 7.72
C THR A 60 12.47 -3.75 9.24
N LYS A 61 11.78 -2.87 9.98
CA LYS A 61 11.85 -2.82 11.47
C LYS A 61 10.68 -2.16 12.21
N SER A 62 9.49 -1.99 11.63
CA SER A 62 8.43 -1.20 12.30
C SER A 62 7.63 -2.03 13.33
N GLN A 63 7.53 -1.52 14.57
CA GLN A 63 6.60 -2.00 15.61
C GLN A 63 5.17 -1.48 15.38
N SER A 64 4.99 -0.49 14.49
CA SER A 64 3.70 0.02 14.07
C SER A 64 3.38 -0.47 12.65
N TYR A 65 2.18 -1.01 12.45
CA TYR A 65 1.68 -1.39 11.14
C TYR A 65 1.50 -0.14 10.26
N ASP A 66 2.61 0.34 9.70
CA ASP A 66 2.60 1.60 8.96
C ASP A 66 1.75 1.51 7.70
N SER A 67 1.18 2.66 7.33
CA SER A 67 0.42 2.97 6.11
C SER A 67 1.00 2.31 4.84
N GLY A 68 2.31 2.09 4.82
CA GLY A 68 3.10 1.48 3.75
C GLY A 68 2.65 0.11 3.23
N PHE A 69 2.02 -0.73 4.04
CA PHE A 69 1.68 -2.11 3.64
C PHE A 69 0.19 -2.46 3.70
N HIS A 70 -0.66 -1.43 3.76
CA HIS A 70 -2.08 -1.60 3.53
C HIS A 70 -2.35 -1.88 2.05
N PHE A 71 -3.27 -2.82 1.80
CA PHE A 71 -3.80 -3.14 0.50
C PHE A 71 -5.30 -3.47 0.61
N TYR A 72 -6.04 -3.21 -0.44
CA TYR A 72 -7.44 -3.58 -0.62
C TYR A 72 -7.50 -4.93 -1.30
N ARG A 73 -8.51 -5.71 -0.94
CA ARG A 73 -8.73 -7.01 -1.57
C ARG A 73 -9.27 -6.85 -2.98
N TYR A 74 -10.14 -5.87 -3.21
CA TYR A 74 -10.82 -5.64 -4.49
C TYR A 74 -10.36 -4.34 -5.16
N LYS A 75 -10.40 -4.32 -6.49
CA LYS A 75 -9.96 -3.16 -7.30
C LYS A 75 -10.90 -1.98 -7.08
N GLU A 76 -12.18 -2.27 -7.08
CA GLU A 76 -13.29 -1.31 -7.03
C GLU A 76 -13.25 -0.54 -5.71
N GLU A 77 -13.01 -1.25 -4.61
CA GLU A 77 -12.81 -0.64 -3.27
C GLU A 77 -11.60 0.30 -3.24
N ALA A 78 -10.48 -0.11 -3.84
CA ALA A 78 -9.29 0.73 -3.91
C ALA A 78 -9.54 1.99 -4.75
N ILE A 79 -10.31 1.90 -5.83
CA ILE A 79 -10.68 3.04 -6.66
C ILE A 79 -11.67 3.94 -5.94
N GLU A 80 -12.69 3.40 -5.30
CA GLU A 80 -13.69 4.15 -4.54
C GLU A 80 -13.03 4.94 -3.40
N ASP A 81 -12.16 4.30 -2.61
CA ASP A 81 -11.43 4.99 -1.53
C ASP A 81 -10.42 6.01 -2.09
N CYS A 82 -9.77 5.69 -3.22
CA CYS A 82 -8.91 6.64 -3.92
C CYS A 82 -9.70 7.88 -4.35
N GLN A 83 -10.90 7.72 -4.92
CA GLN A 83 -11.75 8.82 -5.39
C GLN A 83 -12.37 9.62 -4.22
N GLY A 84 -12.77 8.95 -3.13
CA GLY A 84 -13.39 9.57 -1.96
C GLY A 84 -12.46 10.44 -1.12
N PHE A 85 -11.15 10.14 -1.10
CA PHE A 85 -10.13 10.88 -0.33
C PHE A 85 -9.08 11.57 -1.20
N CYS A 86 -9.29 11.64 -2.51
CA CYS A 86 -8.26 11.96 -3.50
C CYS A 86 -7.51 13.26 -3.20
N TYR A 87 -6.29 13.14 -2.68
CA TYR A 87 -5.31 14.21 -2.69
C TYR A 87 -4.73 14.33 -4.11
N ASN A 88 -5.50 14.87 -5.08
CA ASN A 88 -5.09 15.18 -6.47
C ASN A 88 -3.83 14.45 -6.99
N GLY A 89 -3.99 13.26 -7.56
CA GLY A 89 -2.91 12.52 -8.25
C GLY A 89 -2.43 11.25 -7.57
N ASP A 90 -3.18 10.66 -6.65
CA ASP A 90 -2.93 9.29 -6.22
C ASP A 90 -3.35 8.28 -7.32
N VAL A 91 -2.74 7.10 -7.34
CA VAL A 91 -2.93 6.05 -8.36
C VAL A 91 -3.08 4.68 -7.73
N VAL A 92 -3.90 3.82 -8.33
CA VAL A 92 -4.11 2.44 -7.87
C VAL A 92 -3.20 1.48 -8.65
N HIS A 93 -2.51 0.61 -7.93
CA HIS A 93 -1.69 -0.46 -8.50
C HIS A 93 -2.16 -1.81 -8.01
N LYS A 94 -2.04 -2.80 -8.89
CA LYS A 94 -2.10 -4.21 -8.52
C LYS A 94 -0.81 -4.59 -7.81
N VAL A 95 -0.95 -5.28 -6.70
CA VAL A 95 0.18 -5.71 -5.87
C VAL A 95 0.10 -7.21 -5.56
N LYS A 96 1.27 -7.83 -5.41
CA LYS A 96 1.42 -9.19 -4.90
C LYS A 96 1.93 -9.12 -3.47
N VAL A 97 1.17 -9.64 -2.52
CA VAL A 97 1.45 -9.50 -1.08
C VAL A 97 1.69 -10.84 -0.43
N ARG A 98 2.54 -10.87 0.59
CA ARG A 98 2.80 -12.05 1.43
C ARG A 98 3.08 -11.64 2.85
N GLY A 99 2.64 -12.47 3.78
CA GLY A 99 2.79 -12.22 5.19
C GLY A 99 1.69 -11.30 5.70
N LEU A 100 0.43 -11.65 5.40
CA LEU A 100 -0.73 -10.98 5.98
C LEU A 100 -0.69 -11.15 7.50
N ILE A 101 -0.78 -10.04 8.21
CA ILE A 101 -0.67 -9.97 9.68
C ILE A 101 -1.88 -9.31 10.34
N ALA A 102 -2.65 -8.55 9.58
CA ALA A 102 -3.90 -7.98 10.05
C ALA A 102 -4.87 -7.81 8.89
N THR A 103 -6.16 -7.85 9.21
CA THR A 103 -7.26 -7.51 8.29
C THR A 103 -8.26 -6.67 9.03
N GLY A 104 -9.05 -5.89 8.31
CA GLY A 104 -10.15 -5.17 8.91
C GLY A 104 -10.88 -4.35 7.87
N THR A 105 -11.54 -3.30 8.35
CA THR A 105 -12.36 -2.45 7.49
C THR A 105 -11.92 -1.00 7.62
N GLN A 106 -11.69 -0.36 6.47
CA GLN A 106 -11.43 1.07 6.37
C GLN A 106 -12.48 1.65 5.42
N ASN A 107 -13.24 2.65 5.86
CA ASN A 107 -14.25 3.32 5.01
C ASN A 107 -15.21 2.33 4.32
N LYS A 108 -15.64 1.28 5.03
CA LYS A 108 -16.48 0.16 4.53
C LYS A 108 -15.81 -0.79 3.53
N CYS A 109 -14.53 -0.60 3.21
CA CYS A 109 -13.74 -1.48 2.34
C CYS A 109 -12.93 -2.51 3.14
N GLU A 110 -12.82 -3.74 2.63
CA GLU A 110 -11.92 -4.75 3.21
C GLU A 110 -10.45 -4.39 2.96
N VAL A 111 -9.68 -4.22 4.04
CA VAL A 111 -8.25 -3.91 3.97
C VAL A 111 -7.42 -4.96 4.69
N GLY A 112 -6.23 -5.22 4.16
CA GLY A 112 -5.23 -6.10 4.74
C GLY A 112 -3.91 -5.38 4.96
N VAL A 113 -3.16 -5.83 5.96
CA VAL A 113 -1.78 -5.40 6.23
C VAL A 113 -0.83 -6.56 6.02
N THR A 114 0.23 -6.32 5.26
CA THR A 114 1.22 -7.36 4.89
C THR A 114 2.64 -7.00 5.31
N LYS A 115 3.55 -7.98 5.38
CA LYS A 115 5.00 -7.72 5.60
C LYS A 115 5.78 -7.51 4.30
N GLU A 116 5.34 -8.17 3.24
CA GLU A 116 5.98 -8.11 1.93
C GLU A 116 4.97 -7.74 0.86
N MET A 117 5.41 -6.89 -0.07
CA MET A 117 4.62 -6.41 -1.19
C MET A 117 5.50 -6.26 -2.43
N PHE A 118 5.00 -6.69 -3.58
CA PHE A 118 5.55 -6.40 -4.89
C PHE A 118 4.52 -5.61 -5.68
N ILE A 119 4.97 -4.56 -6.36
CA ILE A 119 4.12 -3.82 -7.29
C ILE A 119 4.18 -4.53 -8.62
N LEU A 120 3.02 -4.75 -9.24
CA LEU A 120 2.94 -5.45 -10.52
C LEU A 120 2.72 -4.45 -11.65
N GLU A 121 1.54 -3.87 -11.69
CA GLU A 121 1.12 -3.00 -12.78
C GLU A 121 0.19 -1.90 -12.25
N ARG A 122 0.26 -0.73 -12.89
CA ARG A 122 -0.70 0.34 -12.67
C ARG A 122 -2.02 -0.06 -13.30
N ILE A 123 -3.11 0.23 -12.59
CA ILE A 123 -4.44 0.03 -13.13
C ILE A 123 -4.87 1.35 -13.77
N SER A 124 -5.04 1.34 -15.10
CA SER A 124 -5.74 2.41 -15.79
C SER A 124 -7.22 2.34 -15.43
N GLU A 125 -7.80 3.50 -15.11
CA GLU A 125 -9.26 3.69 -15.14
C GLU A 125 -9.80 3.38 -16.54
#